data_AF-A0A316FHN7-F1
#
_entry.id   AF-A0A316FHN7-F1
#
_cell.length_a   1.000
_cell.length_b   1.000
_cell.length_c   1.000
_cell.angle_alpha   90.00
_cell.angle_beta   90.00
_cell.angle_gamma   90.00
#
_symmetry.space_group_name_H-M   'P 1'
#
loop_
_entity.id
_entity.type
_entity.pdbx_description
1 polymer ?
#
loop_
_entity_poly.entity_id
_entity_poly.type
_entity_poly.pdbx_seq_one_letter_code
_entity_poly.pdbx_strand_id
1 'polypeptide(L)'
;MQQRLLTQLILITTFSFIVTGCNLTSDNSDSELKTTEQRRSIETVIDDEKLERMAIDALYNNRDLWKNSEIEIVSFNKILLLIGQTPTNSLKQKAESLVNSIQGIDKIYNEIRVAAPASSLTYLSDISLTSKVKTALFSEDDLDSTKVKVVTEDGEVFLLGLVNQREADKAIDITRNVSGVKRVIQAFQITP
;
A
#
# COMPACT_ATOMS: atom_id res chain seq x y z
N MET A 1 -48.42 25.51 29.80
CA MET A 1 -47.82 25.06 28.52
C MET A 1 -46.29 25.14 28.50
N GLN A 2 -45.58 25.33 29.64
CA GLN A 2 -44.11 25.46 29.66
C GLN A 2 -43.35 24.31 30.35
N GLN A 3 -44.02 23.33 30.98
CA GLN A 3 -43.33 22.19 31.61
C GLN A 3 -43.17 20.95 30.71
N ARG A 4 -43.80 20.91 29.53
CA ARG A 4 -43.70 19.78 28.60
C ARG A 4 -42.62 19.94 27.52
N LEU A 5 -42.01 21.12 27.40
CA LEU A 5 -40.95 21.43 26.42
C LEU A 5 -39.53 21.23 26.97
N LEU A 6 -39.36 21.12 28.30
CA LEU A 6 -38.06 20.90 28.94
C LEU A 6 -37.68 19.40 29.02
N THR A 7 -38.65 18.49 28.94
CA THR A 7 -38.40 17.05 29.07
C THR A 7 -37.97 16.39 27.76
N GLN A 8 -38.08 17.07 26.61
CA GLN A 8 -37.72 16.53 25.30
C GLN A 8 -36.35 17.00 24.78
N LEU A 9 -35.64 17.88 25.51
CA LEU A 9 -34.32 18.38 25.09
C LEU A 9 -33.14 17.83 25.90
N ILE A 10 -33.37 16.95 26.88
CA ILE A 10 -32.32 16.27 27.66
C ILE A 10 -32.40 14.76 27.41
N LEU A 11 -32.53 14.39 26.14
CA LEU A 11 -32.16 13.07 25.63
C LEU A 11 -30.96 13.23 24.66
N ILE A 12 -30.09 14.20 24.96
CA ILE A 12 -28.78 14.35 24.33
C ILE A 12 -27.87 13.33 25.01
N THR A 13 -27.94 12.11 24.49
CA THR A 13 -26.78 11.31 24.15
C THR A 13 -25.56 11.52 25.06
N THR A 14 -25.57 10.87 26.23
CA THR A 14 -24.35 10.40 26.88
C THR A 14 -23.75 9.28 26.03
N PHE A 15 -23.21 9.64 24.87
CA PHE A 15 -22.24 8.80 24.16
C PHE A 15 -20.86 9.42 24.41
N SER A 16 -20.46 9.39 25.68
CA SER A 16 -19.06 9.59 26.01
C SER A 16 -18.35 8.32 25.56
N PHE A 17 -17.79 8.36 24.35
CA PHE A 17 -16.78 7.42 23.91
C PHE A 17 -15.69 7.43 24.98
N ILE A 18 -15.67 6.42 25.83
CA ILE A 18 -14.46 6.06 26.57
C ILE A 18 -13.54 5.47 25.49
N VAL A 19 -12.83 6.36 24.79
CA VAL A 19 -11.59 5.97 24.14
C VAL A 19 -10.64 5.71 25.29
N THR A 20 -10.54 4.43 25.67
CA THR A 20 -9.44 3.97 26.51
C THR A 20 -8.17 4.24 25.71
N GLY A 21 -7.51 5.36 26.02
CA GLY A 21 -6.18 5.65 25.51
C GLY A 21 -5.27 4.49 25.87
N CYS A 22 -4.62 3.91 24.86
CA CYS A 22 -3.57 2.96 25.08
C CYS A 22 -2.42 3.72 25.74
N ASN A 23 -2.12 3.41 27.01
CA ASN A 23 -0.89 3.85 27.64
C ASN A 23 0.26 3.12 26.93
N LEU A 24 0.96 3.81 26.03
CA LEU A 24 2.31 3.45 25.63
C LEU A 24 3.21 3.78 26.83
N THR A 25 3.28 2.88 27.80
CA THR A 25 4.40 2.86 28.71
C THR A 25 5.62 2.46 27.90
N SER A 26 6.50 3.43 27.67
CA SER A 26 7.85 3.22 27.15
C SER A 26 8.63 2.44 28.20
N ASP A 27 8.44 1.12 28.22
CA ASP A 27 9.34 0.22 28.92
C ASP A 27 10.32 -0.31 27.88
N ASN A 28 11.57 0.14 27.98
CA ASN A 28 12.67 -0.34 27.17
C ASN A 28 12.96 -1.79 27.59
N SER A 29 12.24 -2.72 26.98
CA SER A 29 12.62 -4.12 26.96
C SER A 29 12.67 -4.55 25.50
N ASP A 30 13.88 -4.95 25.07
CA ASP A 30 14.19 -5.58 23.79
C ASP A 30 13.48 -6.94 23.67
N SER A 31 12.15 -6.93 23.69
CA SER A 31 11.33 -8.08 23.37
C SER A 31 11.05 -8.04 21.87
N GLU A 32 12.03 -8.53 21.12
CA GLU A 32 11.82 -8.94 19.74
C GLU A 32 10.79 -10.08 19.76
N LEU A 33 9.50 -9.73 19.67
CA LEU A 33 8.36 -10.64 19.58
C LEU A 33 8.44 -11.40 18.24
N LYS A 34 9.34 -12.38 18.15
CA LYS A 34 9.36 -13.38 17.09
C LYS A 34 8.25 -14.38 17.37
N THR A 35 7.03 -14.02 17.00
CA THR A 35 5.99 -15.00 16.74
C THR A 35 6.39 -15.76 15.46
N THR A 36 6.38 -17.08 15.51
CA THR A 36 6.86 -18.00 14.45
C THR A 36 6.17 -17.83 13.08
N GLU A 37 5.15 -16.96 12.98
CA GLU A 37 4.38 -16.69 11.77
C GLU A 37 4.77 -15.39 11.04
N GLN A 38 5.46 -14.45 11.73
CA GLN A 38 5.66 -13.12 11.19
C GLN A 38 6.90 -13.07 10.30
N ARG A 39 6.69 -13.17 8.98
CA ARG A 39 7.77 -13.13 7.97
C ARG A 39 8.45 -11.76 7.83
N ARG A 40 7.91 -10.70 8.44
CA ARG A 40 8.44 -9.31 8.37
C ARG A 40 8.59 -8.72 9.77
N SER A 41 9.79 -8.23 10.12
CA SER A 41 10.06 -7.61 11.42
C SER A 41 9.50 -6.19 11.53
N ILE A 42 9.27 -5.71 12.76
CA ILE A 42 8.82 -4.33 13.03
C ILE A 42 9.87 -3.32 12.53
N GLU A 43 11.16 -3.62 12.72
CA GLU A 43 12.27 -2.80 12.21
C GLU A 43 12.17 -2.62 10.69
N THR A 44 11.88 -3.70 9.96
CA THR A 44 11.70 -3.64 8.51
C THR A 44 10.49 -2.78 8.12
N VAL A 45 9.40 -2.82 8.90
CA VAL A 45 8.24 -1.94 8.66
C VAL A 45 8.62 -0.47 8.81
N ILE A 46 9.36 -0.14 9.85
CA ILE A 46 9.83 1.24 10.09
C ILE A 46 10.80 1.69 8.99
N ASP A 47 11.73 0.82 8.59
CA ASP A 47 12.64 1.08 7.47
C ASP A 47 11.87 1.33 6.18
N ASP A 48 10.87 0.52 5.87
CA ASP A 48 10.07 0.65 4.65
C ASP A 48 9.31 1.97 4.61
N GLU A 49 8.68 2.38 5.71
CA GLU A 49 8.01 3.68 5.79
C GLU A 49 9.00 4.83 5.63
N LYS A 50 10.21 4.70 6.18
CA LYS A 50 11.26 5.71 6.01
C LYS A 50 11.71 5.80 4.56
N LEU A 51 11.96 4.66 3.91
CA LEU A 51 12.34 4.61 2.50
C LEU A 51 11.26 5.19 1.60
N GLU A 52 9.99 4.86 1.86
CA GLU A 52 8.84 5.40 1.12
C GLU A 52 8.78 6.92 1.25
N ARG A 53 8.89 7.46 2.48
CA ARG A 53 8.92 8.91 2.72
C ARG A 53 10.09 9.59 2.01
N MET A 54 11.30 9.05 2.12
CA MET A 54 12.48 9.61 1.44
C MET A 54 12.31 9.62 -0.08
N ALA A 55 11.70 8.57 -0.65
CA ALA A 55 11.43 8.48 -2.08
C ALA A 55 10.38 9.50 -2.52
N ILE A 56 9.29 9.65 -1.75
CA ILE A 56 8.25 10.67 -1.99
C ILE A 56 8.88 12.06 -1.94
N ASP A 57 9.70 12.36 -0.92
CA ASP A 57 10.39 13.64 -0.78
C ASP A 57 11.35 13.90 -1.96
N ALA A 58 12.05 12.88 -2.44
CA ALA A 58 12.96 12.99 -3.59
C ALA A 58 12.20 13.37 -4.88
N LEU A 59 11.03 12.77 -5.12
CA LEU A 59 10.19 13.13 -6.27
C LEU A 59 9.56 14.51 -6.10
N TYR A 60 9.03 14.82 -4.90
CA TYR A 60 8.37 16.09 -4.61
C TYR A 60 9.32 17.29 -4.71
N ASN A 61 10.59 17.13 -4.34
CA ASN A 61 11.60 18.19 -4.46
C ASN A 61 12.07 18.42 -5.91
N ASN A 62 11.64 17.59 -6.88
CA ASN A 62 11.91 17.81 -8.29
C ASN A 62 10.70 18.48 -8.98
N ARG A 63 10.87 19.76 -9.35
CA ARG A 63 9.78 20.59 -9.90
C ARG A 63 9.10 20.03 -11.14
N ASP A 64 9.86 19.38 -12.01
CA ASP A 64 9.32 18.85 -13.25
C ASP A 64 8.54 17.56 -13.03
N LEU A 65 8.92 16.76 -12.02
CA LEU A 65 8.19 15.55 -11.65
C LEU A 65 6.88 15.88 -10.95
N TRP A 66 6.90 16.61 -9.82
CA TRP A 66 5.69 16.81 -9.01
C TRP A 66 4.59 17.60 -9.71
N LYS A 67 4.96 18.48 -10.66
CA LYS A 67 3.98 19.28 -11.41
C LYS A 67 3.34 18.52 -12.56
N ASN A 68 4.09 17.61 -13.18
CA ASN A 68 3.72 17.04 -14.47
C ASN A 68 3.46 15.54 -14.39
N SER A 69 3.66 14.89 -13.24
CA SER A 69 3.50 13.44 -13.08
C SER A 69 2.67 13.13 -11.85
N GLU A 70 1.90 12.05 -11.93
CA GLU A 70 1.18 11.46 -10.81
C GLU A 70 1.85 10.12 -10.55
N ILE A 71 2.74 10.09 -9.56
CA ILE A 71 3.54 8.90 -9.23
C ILE A 71 3.24 8.53 -7.79
N GLU A 72 2.79 7.30 -7.58
CA GLU A 72 2.67 6.69 -6.27
C GLU A 72 3.88 5.78 -6.03
N ILE A 73 4.38 5.83 -4.79
CA ILE A 73 5.51 5.01 -4.35
C ILE A 73 5.00 4.10 -3.24
N VAL A 74 5.29 2.82 -3.39
CA VAL A 74 4.94 1.81 -2.40
C VAL A 74 6.20 1.08 -1.97
N SER A 75 6.48 1.07 -0.67
CA SER A 75 7.57 0.28 -0.10
C SER A 75 7.06 -1.01 0.53
N PHE A 76 7.82 -2.09 0.33
CA PHE A 76 7.62 -3.37 1.00
C PHE A 76 8.92 -4.17 1.05
N ASN A 77 9.43 -4.44 2.25
CA ASN A 77 10.65 -5.20 2.49
C ASN A 77 11.84 -4.70 1.66
N LYS A 78 12.11 -3.38 1.71
CA LYS A 78 13.15 -2.64 0.98
C LYS A 78 13.02 -2.69 -0.54
N ILE A 79 11.91 -3.23 -1.05
CA ILE A 79 11.51 -3.15 -2.45
C ILE A 79 10.61 -1.93 -2.63
N LEU A 80 10.97 -1.06 -3.57
CA LEU A 80 10.19 0.11 -3.93
C LEU A 80 9.50 -0.12 -5.26
N LEU A 81 8.18 0.00 -5.27
CA LEU A 81 7.35 -0.01 -6.47
C LEU A 81 6.97 1.43 -6.80
N LEU A 82 7.30 1.87 -8.01
CA LEU A 82 6.91 3.17 -8.55
C LEU A 82 5.84 2.94 -9.61
N ILE A 83 4.64 3.48 -9.40
CA ILE A 83 3.48 3.34 -10.28
C ILE A 83 2.85 4.70 -10.58
N GLY A 84 1.88 4.76 -11.48
CA GLY A 84 1.22 5.98 -11.91
C GLY A 84 1.61 6.41 -13.33
N GLN A 85 1.45 7.69 -13.64
CA GLN A 85 1.66 8.23 -14.99
C GLN A 85 2.57 9.45 -15.04
N THR A 86 3.27 9.57 -16.15
CA THR A 86 4.10 10.73 -16.48
C THR A 86 4.06 11.00 -17.99
N PRO A 87 4.18 12.26 -18.46
CA PRO A 87 4.02 12.58 -19.87
C PRO A 87 5.21 12.15 -20.74
N THR A 88 6.38 11.85 -20.16
CA THR A 88 7.57 11.51 -20.95
C THR A 88 8.42 10.40 -20.34
N ASN A 89 9.10 9.63 -21.20
CA ASN A 89 10.11 8.65 -20.76
C ASN A 89 11.25 9.30 -19.97
N SER A 90 11.60 10.56 -20.27
CA SER A 90 12.64 11.28 -19.53
C SER A 90 12.26 11.50 -18.07
N LEU A 91 11.00 11.84 -17.79
CA LEU A 91 10.52 11.99 -16.42
C LEU A 91 10.41 10.63 -15.71
N LYS A 92 9.95 9.58 -16.41
CA LYS A 92 9.97 8.21 -15.88
C LYS A 92 11.36 7.79 -15.41
N GLN A 93 12.39 8.00 -16.25
CA GLN A 93 13.78 7.69 -15.91
C GLN A 93 14.32 8.59 -14.80
N LYS A 94 13.91 9.86 -14.78
CA LYS A 94 14.30 10.81 -13.73
C LYS A 94 13.78 10.36 -12.37
N ALA A 95 12.52 9.92 -12.28
CA ALA A 95 11.94 9.41 -11.04
C ALA A 95 12.73 8.21 -10.50
N GLU A 96 13.01 7.23 -11.37
CA GLU A 96 13.81 6.06 -11.01
C GLU A 96 15.22 6.44 -10.55
N SER A 97 15.90 7.34 -11.25
CA SER A 97 17.24 7.79 -10.86
C SER A 97 17.26 8.49 -9.49
N LEU A 98 16.24 9.29 -9.17
CA LEU A 98 16.12 9.95 -7.87
C LEU A 98 15.92 8.93 -6.75
N VAL A 99 15.01 7.97 -6.95
CA VAL A 99 14.77 6.91 -5.96
C VAL A 99 15.99 5.99 -5.82
N ASN A 100 16.66 5.63 -6.91
CA ASN A 100 17.86 4.79 -6.89
C ASN A 100 19.06 5.44 -6.16
N SER A 101 19.02 6.74 -5.89
CA SER A 101 20.05 7.44 -5.12
C SER A 101 19.86 7.29 -3.60
N ILE A 102 18.73 6.73 -3.16
CA ILE A 102 18.43 6.50 -1.75
C ILE A 102 19.09 5.21 -1.27
N GLN A 103 19.82 5.30 -0.16
CA GLN A 103 20.47 4.15 0.45
C GLN A 103 19.46 3.25 1.17
N GLY A 104 19.73 1.94 1.20
CA GLY A 104 18.91 0.95 1.90
C GLY A 104 17.78 0.34 1.07
N ILE A 105 17.66 0.73 -0.20
CA ILE A 105 16.75 0.09 -1.17
C ILE A 105 17.44 -1.15 -1.75
N ASP A 106 16.76 -2.29 -1.71
CA ASP A 106 17.26 -3.55 -2.27
C ASP A 106 16.89 -3.69 -3.75
N LYS A 107 15.68 -3.27 -4.12
CA LYS A 107 15.18 -3.34 -5.51
C LYS A 107 14.16 -2.26 -5.82
N ILE A 108 14.16 -1.81 -7.07
CA ILE A 108 13.16 -0.89 -7.61
C ILE A 108 12.41 -1.58 -8.74
N TYR A 109 11.08 -1.51 -8.70
CA TYR A 109 10.20 -1.85 -9.82
C TYR A 109 9.61 -0.55 -10.38
N ASN A 110 10.14 -0.08 -11.52
CA ASN A 110 9.64 1.14 -12.16
C ASN A 110 8.53 0.82 -13.17
N GLU A 111 7.30 0.83 -12.66
CA GLU A 111 6.08 0.54 -13.40
C GLU A 111 5.29 1.80 -13.80
N ILE A 112 5.89 2.98 -13.68
CA ILE A 112 5.32 4.23 -14.19
C ILE A 112 5.01 4.09 -15.68
N ARG A 113 3.83 4.53 -16.11
CA ARG A 113 3.39 4.52 -17.51
C ARG A 113 3.62 5.90 -18.13
N VAL A 114 4.07 5.92 -19.38
CA VAL A 114 4.15 7.17 -20.15
C VAL A 114 2.77 7.44 -20.76
N ALA A 115 1.98 8.22 -20.04
CA ALA A 115 0.58 8.48 -20.34
C ALA A 115 0.12 9.78 -19.66
N ALA A 116 -1.08 10.24 -20.01
CA ALA A 116 -1.76 11.27 -19.23
C ALA A 116 -2.20 10.71 -17.86
N PRO A 117 -2.36 11.57 -16.83
CA PRO A 117 -2.98 11.23 -15.56
C PRO A 117 -4.23 10.36 -15.67
N ALA A 118 -4.36 9.39 -14.77
CA ALA A 118 -5.56 8.59 -14.66
C ALA A 118 -6.78 9.48 -14.33
N SER A 119 -7.94 9.14 -14.91
CA SER A 119 -9.17 9.86 -14.60
C SER A 119 -9.66 9.53 -13.19
N SER A 120 -10.43 10.42 -12.56
CA SER A 120 -11.03 10.12 -11.25
C SER A 120 -11.95 8.89 -11.29
N LEU A 121 -12.58 8.60 -12.45
CA LEU A 121 -13.37 7.39 -12.64
C LEU A 121 -12.50 6.13 -12.64
N THR A 122 -11.31 6.20 -13.25
CA THR A 122 -10.30 5.12 -13.22
C THR A 122 -9.87 4.85 -11.78
N TYR A 123 -9.52 5.90 -11.03
CA TYR A 123 -9.14 5.77 -9.62
C TYR A 123 -10.23 5.10 -8.76
N LEU A 124 -11.51 5.50 -8.94
CA LEU A 124 -12.62 4.86 -8.24
C LEU A 124 -12.81 3.38 -8.64
N SER A 125 -12.61 3.07 -9.93
CA SER A 125 -12.63 1.69 -10.43
C SER A 125 -11.52 0.87 -9.76
N ASP A 126 -10.33 1.43 -9.60
CA ASP A 126 -9.18 0.77 -8.99
C ASP A 126 -9.36 0.51 -7.49
N ILE A 127 -9.99 1.42 -6.75
CA ILE A 127 -10.38 1.16 -5.34
C ILE A 127 -11.27 -0.08 -5.24
N SER A 128 -12.28 -0.18 -6.12
CA SER A 128 -13.16 -1.35 -6.16
C SER A 128 -12.39 -2.60 -6.60
N LEU A 129 -11.50 -2.48 -7.58
CA LEU A 129 -10.68 -3.59 -8.07
C LEU A 129 -9.73 -4.12 -6.99
N THR A 130 -8.99 -3.25 -6.30
CA THR A 130 -8.17 -3.59 -5.13
C THR A 130 -8.98 -4.38 -4.12
N SER A 131 -10.18 -3.91 -3.80
CA SER A 131 -11.04 -4.57 -2.81
C SER A 131 -11.46 -5.96 -3.27
N LYS A 132 -11.87 -6.12 -4.55
CA LYS A 132 -12.23 -7.42 -5.13
C LYS A 132 -11.06 -8.40 -5.11
N VAL A 133 -9.86 -7.95 -5.47
CA VAL A 133 -8.65 -8.79 -5.44
C VAL A 133 -8.33 -9.22 -4.02
N LYS A 134 -8.34 -8.29 -3.05
CA LYS A 134 -8.11 -8.62 -1.64
C LYS A 134 -9.13 -9.63 -1.12
N THR A 135 -10.42 -9.47 -1.43
CA THR A 135 -11.46 -10.43 -1.06
C THR A 135 -11.25 -11.80 -1.73
N ALA A 136 -10.86 -11.84 -3.00
CA ALA A 136 -10.59 -13.09 -3.71
C ALA A 136 -9.41 -13.85 -3.08
N LEU A 137 -8.31 -13.16 -2.78
CA LEU A 137 -7.15 -13.76 -2.10
C LEU A 137 -7.49 -14.21 -0.68
N PHE A 138 -8.31 -13.45 0.05
CA PHE A 138 -8.74 -13.80 1.40
C PHE A 138 -9.64 -15.03 1.46
N SER A 139 -10.36 -15.34 0.37
CA SER A 139 -11.29 -16.47 0.32
C SER A 139 -10.60 -17.82 0.06
N GLU A 140 -9.27 -17.86 0.01
CA GLU A 140 -8.49 -19.04 -0.38
C GLU A 140 -7.75 -19.60 0.84
N ASP A 141 -8.17 -20.78 1.29
CA ASP A 141 -7.69 -21.39 2.54
C ASP A 141 -6.18 -21.72 2.53
N ASP A 142 -5.62 -22.02 1.35
CA ASP A 142 -4.23 -22.43 1.17
C ASP A 142 -3.25 -21.26 0.91
N LEU A 143 -3.72 -20.03 1.04
CA LEU A 143 -2.95 -18.80 0.85
C LEU A 143 -3.22 -17.81 1.99
N ASP A 144 -2.20 -17.52 2.79
CA ASP A 144 -2.29 -16.45 3.78
C ASP A 144 -2.22 -15.09 3.08
N SER A 145 -3.39 -14.53 2.78
CA SER A 145 -3.54 -13.23 2.12
C SER A 145 -2.90 -12.06 2.87
N THR A 146 -2.64 -12.19 4.19
CA THR A 146 -1.96 -11.13 4.96
C THR A 146 -0.49 -10.95 4.55
N LYS A 147 0.09 -11.97 3.90
CA LYS A 147 1.46 -11.94 3.36
C LYS A 147 1.56 -11.28 1.98
N VAL A 148 0.42 -10.94 1.37
CA VAL A 148 0.34 -10.34 0.02
C VAL A 148 -0.22 -8.91 0.12
N LYS A 149 0.62 -7.92 -0.19
CA LYS A 149 0.20 -6.54 -0.41
C LYS A 149 -0.28 -6.40 -1.85
N VAL A 150 -1.52 -5.92 -2.00
CA VAL A 150 -2.16 -5.66 -3.29
C VAL A 150 -2.23 -4.15 -3.51
N VAL A 151 -1.72 -3.71 -4.66
CA VAL A 151 -1.82 -2.33 -5.15
C VAL A 151 -2.39 -2.37 -6.57
N THR A 152 -3.22 -1.41 -6.95
CA THR A 152 -3.79 -1.35 -8.30
C THR A 152 -3.66 0.03 -8.92
N GLU A 153 -3.33 0.07 -10.20
CA GLU A 153 -3.22 1.31 -10.97
C GLU A 153 -3.69 1.06 -12.42
N ASP A 154 -4.70 1.81 -12.86
CA ASP A 154 -5.34 1.70 -14.18
C ASP A 154 -5.69 0.24 -14.57
N GLY A 155 -6.29 -0.51 -13.64
CA GLY A 155 -6.68 -1.91 -13.86
C GLY A 155 -5.51 -2.91 -13.86
N GLU A 156 -4.27 -2.45 -13.65
CA GLU A 156 -3.13 -3.32 -13.42
C GLU A 156 -3.00 -3.62 -11.92
N VAL A 157 -2.69 -4.86 -11.57
CA VAL A 157 -2.55 -5.29 -10.18
C VAL A 157 -1.10 -5.65 -9.89
N PHE A 158 -0.53 -5.01 -8.89
CA PHE A 158 0.81 -5.27 -8.38
C PHE A 158 0.71 -6.06 -7.09
N LEU A 159 1.36 -7.24 -7.07
CA LEU A 159 1.40 -8.12 -5.92
C LEU A 159 2.80 -8.08 -5.31
N LEU A 160 2.90 -7.62 -4.07
CA LEU A 160 4.13 -7.59 -3.27
C LEU A 160 3.96 -8.50 -2.05
N GLY A 161 5.05 -8.99 -1.47
CA GLY A 161 4.97 -9.94 -0.36
C GLY A 161 6.23 -10.76 -0.17
N LEU A 162 6.34 -11.36 1.02
CA LEU A 162 7.35 -12.39 1.34
C LEU A 162 6.66 -13.75 1.28
N VAL A 163 6.76 -14.39 0.12
CA VAL A 163 6.01 -15.60 -0.21
C VAL A 163 6.93 -16.67 -0.79
N ASN A 164 6.60 -17.94 -0.65
CA ASN A 164 7.27 -18.99 -1.43
C ASN A 164 6.71 -19.05 -2.86
N GLN A 165 7.34 -19.84 -3.73
CA GLN A 165 6.92 -19.93 -5.14
C GLN A 165 5.47 -20.40 -5.30
N ARG A 166 5.04 -21.39 -4.51
CA ARG A 166 3.67 -21.93 -4.56
C ARG A 166 2.63 -20.87 -4.21
N GLU A 167 2.89 -20.09 -3.16
CA GLU A 167 2.03 -18.97 -2.73
C GLU A 167 1.98 -17.87 -3.80
N ALA A 168 3.13 -17.52 -4.40
CA ALA A 168 3.20 -16.53 -5.48
C ALA A 168 2.36 -16.95 -6.70
N ASP A 169 2.55 -18.18 -7.18
CA ASP A 169 1.84 -18.71 -8.34
C ASP A 169 0.32 -18.75 -8.09
N LYS A 170 -0.09 -19.17 -6.89
CA LYS A 170 -1.49 -19.21 -6.48
C LYS A 170 -2.08 -17.79 -6.42
N ALA A 171 -1.39 -16.83 -5.80
CA ALA A 171 -1.85 -15.45 -5.72
C ALA A 171 -2.02 -14.81 -7.11
N ILE A 172 -1.10 -15.07 -8.03
CA ILE A 172 -1.18 -14.62 -9.44
C ILE A 172 -2.39 -15.26 -10.13
N ASP A 173 -2.59 -16.57 -9.97
CA ASP A 173 -3.70 -17.30 -10.59
C ASP A 173 -5.07 -16.82 -10.10
N ILE A 174 -5.23 -16.58 -8.80
CA ILE A 174 -6.46 -15.99 -8.25
C ILE A 174 -6.67 -14.60 -8.84
N THR A 175 -5.65 -13.75 -8.78
CA THR A 175 -5.74 -12.34 -9.18
C THR A 175 -6.11 -12.18 -10.64
N ARG A 176 -5.51 -12.95 -11.55
CA ARG A 176 -5.79 -12.84 -13.01
C ARG A 176 -7.22 -13.21 -13.38
N ASN A 177 -7.92 -13.97 -12.55
CA ASN A 177 -9.31 -14.38 -12.77
C ASN A 177 -10.32 -13.37 -12.20
N VAL A 178 -9.88 -12.31 -11.51
CA VAL A 178 -10.76 -11.26 -10.98
C VAL A 178 -11.22 -10.34 -12.11
N SER A 179 -12.53 -10.14 -12.22
CA SER A 179 -13.12 -9.25 -13.22
C SER A 179 -12.60 -7.81 -13.08
N GLY A 180 -12.09 -7.26 -14.18
CA GLY A 180 -11.54 -5.90 -14.25
C GLY A 180 -10.00 -5.86 -14.20
N VAL A 181 -9.35 -6.97 -13.88
CA VAL A 181 -7.88 -7.07 -13.96
C VAL A 181 -7.45 -7.09 -15.44
N LYS A 182 -6.64 -6.11 -15.84
CA LYS A 182 -6.03 -6.03 -17.17
C LYS A 182 -4.69 -6.77 -17.22
N ARG A 183 -3.91 -6.67 -16.14
CA ARG A 183 -2.58 -7.26 -16.02
C ARG A 183 -2.24 -7.52 -14.55
N VAL A 184 -1.49 -8.59 -14.31
CA VAL A 184 -0.88 -8.88 -13.00
C VAL A 184 0.63 -8.73 -13.11
N ILE A 185 1.22 -7.95 -12.21
CA ILE A 185 2.65 -7.72 -12.10
C ILE A 185 3.08 -8.23 -10.72
N GLN A 186 4.05 -9.13 -10.70
CA GLN A 186 4.62 -9.63 -9.46
C GLN A 186 5.85 -8.82 -9.07
N ALA A 187 5.86 -8.36 -7.83
CA ALA A 187 7.00 -7.76 -7.15
C ALA A 187 7.24 -8.48 -5.80
N PHE A 188 6.97 -9.79 -5.78
CA PHE A 188 7.25 -10.65 -4.64
C PHE A 188 8.75 -10.80 -4.39
N GLN A 189 9.10 -11.00 -3.11
CA GLN A 189 10.37 -11.56 -2.72
C GLN A 189 10.14 -13.03 -2.37
N ILE A 190 10.76 -13.91 -3.16
CA ILE A 190 10.61 -15.36 -3.00
C ILE A 190 11.47 -15.81 -1.82
N THR A 191 10.81 -16.32 -0.77
CA THR A 191 11.50 -16.97 0.34
C THR A 191 11.81 -18.43 -0.03
N PRO A 192 13.00 -18.94 0.34
CA PRO A 192 13.36 -20.35 0.13
C PRO A 192 12.37 -21.34 0.72
#